data_AF-A0A6F8YRX7-F1
#
_entry.id   AF-A0A6F8YRX7-F1
#
_cell.length_a   1.000
_cell.length_b   1.000
_cell.length_c   1.000
_cell.angle_alpha   90.00
_cell.angle_beta   90.00
_cell.angle_gamma   90.00
#
_symmetry.space_group_name_H-M   'P 1'
#
loop_
_entity.id
_entity.type
_entity.pdbx_description
1 polymer ?
#
loop_
_entity_poly.entity_id
_entity_poly.type
_entity_poly.pdbx_seq_one_letter_code
_entity_poly.pdbx_strand_id
1 'polypeptide(L)'
;MVVDGASEVDQATITGEPLPVPKTAGDEVFAGTLNGTGALHVRVTRPAADTFIARIAAMVAEASATKARVQLFIEKVEQRYSVAMVAATIALFVIPLLFGADLESTLLRAMTFMIVASPCAVVLATMPPPLSAIANAGRHGVLVKSAVVMGQLATATRIAFDKTGTLTTGIPHLTDVRPLPAAAIDDRELHALAAAWSTRPSNPSPAPSSPPPTTPASRSRPPTRSPPHPDAASPPESTAARSRSAAPPICQAGATTPSARPSKSWKRSVAR
;
A
#
# COMPACT_ATOMS: atom_id res chain seq x y z
N MET A 1 -21.50 -17.53 4.63
CA MET A 1 -22.29 -18.24 3.60
C MET A 1 -23.56 -17.46 3.34
N VAL A 2 -23.96 -17.29 2.09
CA VAL A 2 -25.19 -16.59 1.72
C VAL A 2 -26.39 -17.47 2.08
N VAL A 3 -27.34 -16.89 2.80
CA VAL A 3 -28.61 -17.52 3.22
C VAL A 3 -29.73 -17.14 2.26
N ASP A 4 -29.74 -15.90 1.80
CA ASP A 4 -30.75 -15.38 0.89
C ASP A 4 -30.21 -14.16 0.10
N GLY A 5 -30.80 -13.90 -1.06
CA GLY A 5 -30.40 -12.83 -1.98
C GLY A 5 -29.43 -13.27 -3.09
N ALA A 6 -29.25 -12.37 -4.06
CA ALA A 6 -28.33 -12.52 -5.18
C ALA A 6 -27.62 -11.20 -5.45
N SER A 7 -26.30 -11.24 -5.58
CA SER A 7 -25.48 -10.05 -5.85
C SER A 7 -24.13 -10.46 -6.44
N GLU A 8 -23.48 -9.51 -7.11
CA GLU A 8 -22.07 -9.63 -7.50
C GLU A 8 -21.19 -9.23 -6.31
N VAL A 9 -20.13 -9.99 -6.04
CA VAL A 9 -19.18 -9.70 -4.97
C VAL A 9 -17.80 -9.50 -5.56
N ASP A 10 -17.23 -8.32 -5.31
CA ASP A 10 -15.85 -8.01 -5.67
C ASP A 10 -14.90 -8.63 -4.64
N GLN A 11 -14.09 -9.57 -5.14
CA GLN A 11 -13.09 -10.31 -4.38
C GLN A 11 -11.66 -10.00 -4.81
N ALA A 12 -11.44 -8.90 -5.54
CA ALA A 12 -10.14 -8.53 -6.13
C ALA A 12 -9.05 -8.39 -5.07
N THR A 13 -9.36 -7.84 -3.89
CA THR A 13 -8.40 -7.68 -2.77
C THR A 13 -7.88 -9.02 -2.21
N ILE A 14 -8.60 -10.12 -2.44
CA ILE A 14 -8.26 -11.45 -1.91
C ILE A 14 -7.74 -12.38 -3.03
N THR A 15 -8.41 -12.40 -4.17
CA THR A 15 -8.16 -13.34 -5.27
C THR A 15 -7.27 -12.77 -6.37
N GLY A 16 -7.16 -11.44 -6.47
CA GLY A 16 -6.47 -10.77 -7.58
C GLY A 16 -7.23 -10.79 -8.91
N GLU A 17 -8.45 -11.36 -8.94
CA GLU A 17 -9.31 -11.33 -10.11
C GLU A 17 -10.08 -10.00 -10.17
N PRO A 18 -10.01 -9.26 -11.30
CA PRO A 18 -10.56 -7.91 -11.39
C PRO A 18 -12.08 -7.86 -11.59
N LEU A 19 -12.70 -8.99 -11.97
CA LEU A 19 -14.14 -9.04 -12.24
C LEU A 19 -14.90 -9.52 -10.99
N PRO A 20 -15.99 -8.83 -10.60
CA PRO A 20 -16.89 -9.32 -9.57
C PRO A 20 -17.45 -10.70 -9.91
N VAL A 21 -17.68 -11.51 -8.87
CA VAL A 21 -18.17 -12.88 -9.00
C VAL A 21 -19.63 -12.95 -8.52
N PRO A 22 -20.53 -13.57 -9.29
CA PRO A 22 -21.93 -13.74 -8.88
C PRO A 22 -22.02 -14.64 -7.66
N LYS A 23 -22.86 -14.25 -6.70
CA LYS A 23 -23.14 -14.99 -5.47
C LYS A 23 -24.64 -15.11 -5.22
N THR A 24 -25.04 -16.32 -4.86
CA THR A 24 -26.43 -16.72 -4.58
C THR A 24 -26.52 -17.55 -3.30
N ALA A 25 -27.73 -17.88 -2.85
CA ALA A 25 -27.95 -18.68 -1.65
C ALA A 25 -27.15 -20.00 -1.69
N GLY A 26 -26.41 -20.28 -0.62
CA GLY A 26 -25.49 -21.42 -0.50
C GLY A 26 -24.03 -21.06 -0.79
N ASP A 27 -23.74 -19.95 -1.46
CA ASP A 27 -22.36 -19.61 -1.81
C ASP A 27 -21.54 -19.10 -0.60
N GLU A 28 -20.25 -19.43 -0.61
CA GLU A 28 -19.28 -18.82 0.31
C GLU A 28 -18.89 -17.41 -0.16
N VAL A 29 -18.82 -16.52 0.83
CA VAL A 29 -18.36 -15.14 0.71
C VAL A 29 -17.27 -14.91 1.76
N PHE A 30 -16.20 -14.25 1.36
CA PHE A 30 -15.06 -14.00 2.23
C PHE A 30 -15.27 -12.71 3.03
N ALA A 31 -14.73 -12.68 4.25
CA ALA A 31 -14.69 -11.44 5.02
C ALA A 31 -13.76 -10.43 4.33
N GLY A 32 -14.22 -9.18 4.19
CA GLY A 32 -13.45 -8.10 3.55
C GLY A 32 -13.69 -7.89 2.06
N THR A 33 -14.59 -8.65 1.43
CA THR A 33 -15.00 -8.44 0.03
C THR A 33 -16.09 -7.37 -0.08
N LEU A 34 -16.17 -6.67 -1.22
CA LEU A 34 -17.17 -5.62 -1.42
C LEU A 34 -18.42 -6.22 -2.09
N ASN A 35 -19.59 -5.99 -1.49
CA ASN A 35 -20.86 -6.32 -2.12
C ASN A 35 -21.19 -5.30 -3.21
N GLY A 36 -21.62 -5.78 -4.37
CA GLY A 36 -22.03 -4.97 -5.50
C GLY A 36 -23.45 -4.42 -5.34
N THR A 37 -24.26 -4.56 -6.38
CA THR A 37 -25.55 -3.87 -6.51
C THR A 37 -26.73 -4.58 -5.83
N GLY A 38 -26.64 -5.88 -5.55
CA GLY A 38 -27.70 -6.67 -4.91
C GLY A 38 -27.62 -6.66 -3.38
N ALA A 39 -28.66 -7.18 -2.72
CA ALA A 39 -28.66 -7.40 -1.27
C ALA A 39 -28.39 -8.88 -0.96
N LEU A 40 -27.50 -9.14 0.00
CA LEU A 40 -27.16 -10.49 0.47
C LEU A 40 -27.39 -10.61 1.97
N HIS A 41 -28.12 -11.63 2.39
CA HIS A 41 -28.19 -12.05 3.78
C HIS A 41 -27.15 -13.13 4.01
N VAL A 42 -26.17 -12.86 4.88
CA VAL A 42 -25.01 -13.75 5.07
C VAL A 42 -24.97 -14.27 6.50
N ARG A 43 -24.85 -15.59 6.65
CA ARG A 43 -24.55 -16.24 7.93
C ARG A 43 -23.04 -16.30 8.14
N VAL A 44 -22.60 -15.82 9.31
CA VAL A 44 -21.21 -15.94 9.76
C VAL A 44 -20.90 -17.41 10.06
N THR A 45 -19.91 -17.97 9.37
CA THR A 45 -19.51 -19.38 9.50
C THR A 45 -18.23 -19.57 10.30
N ARG A 46 -17.42 -18.52 10.49
CA ARG A 46 -16.12 -18.57 11.20
C ARG A 46 -15.96 -17.36 12.13
N PRO A 47 -15.25 -17.51 13.27
CA PRO A 47 -14.87 -16.39 14.13
C PRO A 47 -14.02 -15.37 13.39
N ALA A 48 -14.02 -14.11 13.84
CA ALA A 48 -13.26 -13.03 13.23
C ALA A 48 -11.74 -13.33 13.16
N ALA A 49 -11.20 -14.03 14.16
CA ALA A 49 -9.79 -14.42 14.24
C ALA A 49 -9.37 -15.46 13.18
N ASP A 50 -10.32 -16.25 12.68
CA ASP A 50 -10.06 -17.30 11.68
C ASP A 50 -10.37 -16.84 10.25
N THR A 51 -10.63 -15.54 10.07
CA THR A 51 -10.85 -14.96 8.75
C THR A 51 -9.56 -14.97 7.94
N PHE A 52 -9.70 -15.01 6.61
CA PHE A 52 -8.58 -14.93 5.68
C PHE A 52 -7.71 -13.67 5.91
N ILE A 53 -8.35 -12.54 6.19
CA ILE A 53 -7.69 -11.27 6.51
C ILE A 53 -6.87 -11.37 7.81
N ALA A 54 -7.41 -11.99 8.86
CA ALA A 54 -6.69 -12.19 10.12
C ALA A 54 -5.46 -13.10 9.94
N ARG A 55 -5.57 -14.15 9.13
CA ARG A 55 -4.43 -15.01 8.76
C ARG A 55 -3.35 -14.26 7.99
N ILE A 56 -3.73 -13.42 7.02
CA ILE A 56 -2.76 -12.56 6.31
C ILE A 56 -2.07 -11.61 7.29
N ALA A 57 -2.83 -10.94 8.15
CA ALA A 57 -2.26 -10.00 9.12
C ALA A 57 -1.25 -10.70 10.05
N ALA A 58 -1.56 -11.91 10.52
CA ALA A 58 -0.66 -12.71 11.33
C ALA A 58 0.63 -13.08 10.58
N MET A 59 0.51 -13.58 9.34
CA MET A 59 1.68 -13.92 8.51
C MET A 59 2.55 -12.69 8.19
N VAL A 60 1.94 -11.52 7.95
CA VAL A 60 2.66 -10.27 7.71
C VAL A 60 3.36 -9.79 8.98
N ALA A 61 2.71 -9.90 10.15
CA ALA A 61 3.30 -9.54 11.43
C ALA A 61 4.50 -10.43 11.76
N GLU A 62 4.39 -11.75 11.54
CA GLU A 62 5.46 -12.72 11.75
C GLU A 62 6.65 -12.48 10.81
N ALA A 63 6.38 -12.22 9.53
CA ALA A 63 7.41 -11.85 8.56
C ALA A 63 8.12 -10.53 8.92
N SER A 64 7.37 -9.54 9.43
CA SER A 64 7.91 -8.23 9.82
C SER A 64 8.71 -8.27 11.12
N ALA A 65 8.47 -9.25 11.99
CA ALA A 65 9.16 -9.40 13.27
C ALA A 65 10.59 -9.95 13.13
N THR A 66 10.97 -10.45 11.94
CA THR A 66 12.30 -11.00 11.71
C THR A 66 13.34 -9.89 11.61
N LYS A 67 14.15 -9.74 12.66
CA LYS A 67 15.25 -8.76 12.69
C LYS A 67 16.17 -8.91 11.47
N ALA A 68 16.60 -7.77 10.92
CA ALA A 68 17.55 -7.75 9.82
C ALA A 68 18.84 -8.48 10.22
N ARG A 69 19.31 -9.40 9.39
CA ARG A 69 20.55 -10.17 9.61
C ARG A 69 21.77 -9.25 9.83
N VAL A 70 21.76 -8.05 9.22
CA VAL A 70 22.77 -7.00 9.37
C VAL A 70 22.78 -6.41 10.78
N GLN A 71 21.61 -6.19 11.40
CA GLN A 71 21.51 -5.63 12.75
C GLN A 71 22.12 -6.59 13.79
N LEU A 72 21.87 -7.89 13.65
CA LEU A 72 22.45 -8.93 14.52
C LEU A 72 23.96 -9.12 14.31
N PHE A 73 24.49 -8.80 13.12
CA PHE A 73 25.93 -8.90 12.86
C PHE A 73 26.70 -7.76 13.53
N ILE A 74 26.18 -6.53 13.43
CA ILE A 74 26.80 -5.35 14.06
C ILE A 74 26.85 -5.52 15.58
N GLU A 75 25.75 -5.95 16.22
CA GLU A 75 25.70 -6.21 17.67
C GLU A 75 26.77 -7.22 18.12
N LYS A 76 26.97 -8.31 17.35
CA LYS A 76 27.98 -9.33 17.67
C LYS A 76 29.42 -8.86 17.49
N VAL A 77 29.68 -8.03 16.48
CA VAL A 77 31.03 -7.48 16.22
C VAL A 77 31.39 -6.45 17.27
N GLU A 78 30.46 -5.54 17.59
CA GLU A 78 30.65 -4.49 18.59
C GLU A 78 30.94 -5.09 19.96
N GLN A 79 30.15 -6.07 20.41
CA GLN A 79 30.34 -6.70 21.72
C GLN A 79 31.72 -7.38 21.82
N ARG A 80 32.15 -8.09 20.77
CA ARG A 80 33.47 -8.75 20.75
C ARG A 80 34.62 -7.73 20.73
N TYR A 81 34.46 -6.64 19.98
CA TYR A 81 35.44 -5.56 19.92
C TYR A 81 35.62 -4.89 21.29
N SER A 82 34.52 -4.53 21.97
CA SER A 82 34.57 -3.90 23.29
C SER A 82 35.24 -4.81 24.32
N VAL A 83 34.90 -6.11 24.35
CA VAL A 83 35.52 -7.08 25.26
C VAL A 83 37.01 -7.21 24.98
N ALA A 84 37.41 -7.29 23.71
CA ALA A 84 38.82 -7.38 23.33
C ALA A 84 39.61 -6.12 23.74
N MET A 85 39.05 -4.92 23.53
CA MET A 85 39.70 -3.66 23.90
C MET A 85 39.86 -3.50 25.41
N VAL A 86 38.86 -3.90 26.20
CA VAL A 86 38.96 -3.91 27.67
C VAL A 86 40.04 -4.87 28.13
N ALA A 87 40.06 -6.09 27.59
CA ALA A 87 41.08 -7.07 27.93
C ALA A 87 42.50 -6.58 27.57
N ALA A 88 42.67 -5.98 26.39
CA ALA A 88 43.95 -5.40 25.95
C ALA A 88 44.39 -4.23 26.85
N THR A 89 43.46 -3.37 27.27
CA THR A 89 43.75 -2.25 28.18
C THR A 89 44.21 -2.75 29.55
N ILE A 90 43.55 -3.78 30.09
CA ILE A 90 43.95 -4.42 31.35
C ILE A 90 45.34 -5.06 31.20
N ALA A 91 45.60 -5.75 30.09
CA ALA A 91 46.91 -6.35 29.84
C ALA A 91 48.03 -5.30 29.74
N LEU A 92 47.78 -4.19 29.04
CA LEU A 92 48.71 -3.05 28.94
C LEU A 92 48.98 -2.39 30.29
N PHE A 93 48.03 -2.44 31.22
CA PHE A 93 48.21 -1.92 32.57
C PHE A 93 48.94 -2.91 33.49
N VAL A 94 48.52 -4.17 33.51
CA VAL A 94 49.00 -5.17 34.49
C VAL A 94 50.36 -5.75 34.14
N ILE A 95 50.62 -6.05 32.86
CA ILE A 95 51.86 -6.72 32.44
C ILE A 95 53.09 -5.90 32.82
N PRO A 96 53.21 -4.60 32.47
CA PRO A 96 54.40 -3.82 32.80
C PRO A 96 54.58 -3.64 34.32
N LEU A 97 53.48 -3.51 35.07
CA LEU A 97 53.52 -3.44 36.53
C LEU A 97 54.13 -4.70 37.15
N LEU A 98 53.79 -5.89 36.62
CA LEU A 98 54.38 -7.15 37.07
C LEU A 98 55.89 -7.24 36.76
N PHE A 99 56.36 -6.53 35.73
CA PHE A 99 57.78 -6.41 35.40
C PHE A 99 58.48 -5.22 36.09
N GLY A 100 57.82 -4.54 37.04
CA GLY A 100 58.40 -3.46 37.83
C GLY A 100 58.38 -2.07 37.17
N ALA A 101 57.53 -1.86 36.16
CA ALA A 101 57.35 -0.54 35.55
C ALA A 101 56.61 0.42 36.47
N ASP A 102 56.84 1.72 36.26
CA ASP A 102 56.27 2.77 37.09
C ASP A 102 54.76 2.95 36.86
N LEU A 103 53.99 3.16 37.93
CA LEU A 103 52.53 3.19 37.92
C LEU A 103 52.01 4.30 36.99
N GLU A 104 52.57 5.50 37.11
CA GLU A 104 52.16 6.66 36.33
C GLU A 104 52.38 6.43 34.83
N SER A 105 53.56 5.93 34.46
CA SER A 105 53.91 5.66 33.06
C SER A 105 52.98 4.63 32.40
N THR A 106 52.61 3.59 33.15
CA THR A 106 51.79 2.48 32.65
C THR A 106 50.32 2.90 32.56
N LEU A 107 49.84 3.69 33.53
CA LEU A 107 48.51 4.28 33.52
C LEU A 107 48.31 5.23 32.33
N LEU A 108 49.28 6.12 32.08
CA LEU A 108 49.23 7.06 30.95
C LEU A 108 49.19 6.32 29.60
N ARG A 109 49.96 5.23 29.45
CA ARG A 109 49.90 4.37 28.25
C ARG A 109 48.55 3.69 28.07
N ALA A 110 47.97 3.12 29.13
CA ALA A 110 46.66 2.47 29.09
C ALA A 110 45.54 3.46 28.71
N MET A 111 45.55 4.67 29.30
CA MET A 111 44.59 5.73 28.95
C MET A 111 44.72 6.16 27.48
N THR A 112 45.96 6.36 27.01
CA THR A 112 46.23 6.74 25.62
C THR A 112 45.71 5.67 24.65
N PHE A 113 45.95 4.39 24.96
CA PHE A 113 45.42 3.28 24.16
C PHE A 113 43.88 3.28 24.13
N MET A 114 43.23 3.45 25.28
CA MET A 114 41.77 3.49 25.37
C MET A 114 41.15 4.63 24.54
N ILE A 115 41.79 5.80 24.51
CA ILE A 115 41.34 6.95 23.70
C ILE A 115 41.43 6.62 22.21
N VAL A 116 42.55 6.04 21.77
CA VAL A 116 42.77 5.67 20.36
C VAL A 116 41.89 4.49 19.94
N ALA A 117 41.55 3.59 20.86
CA ALA A 117 40.67 2.45 20.64
C ALA A 117 39.18 2.80 20.54
N SER A 118 38.80 4.08 20.62
CA SER A 118 37.39 4.48 20.51
C SER A 118 36.81 4.17 19.12
N PRO A 119 35.70 3.40 19.01
CA PRO A 119 35.11 3.03 17.72
C PRO A 119 34.23 4.14 17.11
N CYS A 120 34.48 5.41 17.45
CA CYS A 120 33.62 6.54 17.11
C CYS A 120 33.30 6.64 15.60
N ALA A 121 34.27 6.36 14.74
CA ALA A 121 34.09 6.37 13.29
C ALA A 121 33.12 5.27 12.81
N VAL A 122 33.16 4.08 13.41
CA VAL A 122 32.29 2.94 13.03
C VAL A 122 30.83 3.25 13.38
N VAL A 123 30.60 3.79 14.57
CA VAL A 123 29.25 4.18 15.02
C VAL A 123 28.69 5.28 14.12
N LEU A 124 29.50 6.30 13.81
CA LEU A 124 29.11 7.39 12.91
C LEU A 124 28.86 6.93 11.47
N ALA A 125 29.54 5.87 11.02
CA ALA A 125 29.33 5.32 9.67
C ALA A 125 28.04 4.50 9.53
N THR A 126 27.44 4.03 10.64
CA THR A 126 26.38 3.02 10.58
C THR A 126 25.00 3.59 10.17
N MET A 127 24.62 4.76 10.69
CA MET A 127 23.27 5.33 10.51
C MET A 127 23.10 6.29 9.32
N PRO A 128 24.05 7.18 8.99
CA PRO A 128 23.87 8.16 7.91
C PRO A 128 23.68 7.56 6.51
N PRO A 129 24.38 6.49 6.08
CA PRO A 129 24.22 5.98 4.71
C PRO A 129 22.82 5.43 4.40
N PRO A 130 22.20 4.56 5.23
CA PRO A 130 20.84 4.08 4.99
C PRO A 130 19.81 5.21 4.96
N LEU A 131 19.94 6.20 5.86
CA LEU A 131 19.04 7.37 5.90
C LEU A 131 19.19 8.23 4.64
N SER A 132 20.42 8.42 4.18
CA SER A 132 20.70 9.15 2.94
C SER A 132 20.15 8.41 1.72
N ALA A 133 20.25 7.07 1.70
CA ALA A 133 19.68 6.24 0.65
C ALA A 133 18.14 6.34 0.63
N ILE A 134 17.48 6.30 1.79
CA ILE A 134 16.02 6.47 1.89
C ILE A 134 15.60 7.86 1.40
N ALA A 135 16.28 8.92 1.84
CA ALA A 135 15.99 10.27 1.41
C ALA A 135 16.17 10.43 -0.11
N ASN A 136 17.22 9.83 -0.68
CA ASN A 136 17.45 9.82 -2.11
C ASN A 136 16.38 9.03 -2.87
N ALA A 137 15.97 7.86 -2.38
CA ALA A 137 14.90 7.05 -2.96
C ALA A 137 13.56 7.81 -2.99
N GLY A 138 13.22 8.50 -1.90
CA GLY A 138 12.02 9.34 -1.81
C GLY A 138 11.99 10.47 -2.84
N ARG A 139 13.14 11.09 -3.12
CA ARG A 139 13.27 12.09 -4.21
C ARG A 139 13.01 11.53 -5.61
N HIS A 140 13.12 10.22 -5.77
CA HIS A 140 12.88 9.51 -7.03
C HIS A 140 11.55 8.73 -7.03
N GLY A 141 10.62 9.06 -6.11
CA GLY A 141 9.28 8.46 -6.07
C GLY A 141 9.22 7.06 -5.47
N VAL A 142 10.28 6.60 -4.79
CA VAL A 142 10.31 5.31 -4.11
C VAL A 142 10.11 5.51 -2.61
N LEU A 143 8.99 5.02 -2.08
CA LEU A 143 8.69 5.08 -0.65
C LEU A 143 9.32 3.88 0.08
N VAL A 144 10.28 4.15 0.96
CA VAL A 144 10.94 3.10 1.76
C VAL A 144 10.57 3.25 3.22
N LYS A 145 9.98 2.20 3.80
CA LYS A 145 9.42 2.21 5.17
C LYS A 145 10.50 2.26 6.26
N SER A 146 11.67 1.65 6.05
CA SER A 146 12.75 1.61 7.04
C SER A 146 14.12 1.31 6.42
N ALA A 147 15.18 1.62 7.17
CA ALA A 147 16.57 1.29 6.81
C ALA A 147 16.81 -0.22 6.68
N VAL A 148 16.08 -1.01 7.48
CA VAL A 148 16.12 -2.48 7.42
C VAL A 148 15.65 -2.98 6.06
N VAL A 149 14.53 -2.46 5.55
CA VAL A 149 14.00 -2.85 4.24
C VAL A 149 14.96 -2.45 3.12
N MET A 150 15.59 -1.28 3.22
CA MET A 150 16.62 -0.86 2.26
C MET A 150 17.80 -1.84 2.21
N GLY A 151 18.27 -2.30 3.38
CA GLY A 151 19.33 -3.31 3.46
C GLY A 151 18.94 -4.67 2.89
N GLN A 152 17.69 -5.11 3.12
CA GLN A 152 17.17 -6.34 2.53
C GLN A 152 17.08 -6.24 1.00
N LEU A 153 16.56 -5.12 0.50
CA LEU A 153 16.45 -4.84 -0.93
C LEU A 153 17.82 -4.87 -1.63
N ALA A 154 18.87 -4.34 -0.98
CA ALA A 154 20.23 -4.36 -1.51
C ALA A 154 20.78 -5.79 -1.75
N THR A 155 20.26 -6.79 -1.04
CA THR A 155 20.67 -8.21 -1.18
C THR A 155 19.67 -9.05 -1.96
N ALA A 156 18.55 -8.47 -2.40
CA ALA A 156 17.53 -9.20 -3.12
C ALA A 156 18.02 -9.61 -4.52
N THR A 157 17.92 -10.89 -4.84
CA THR A 157 18.35 -11.46 -6.14
C THR A 157 17.18 -11.88 -7.02
N ARG A 158 15.98 -11.97 -6.44
CA ARG A 158 14.76 -12.37 -7.11
C ARG A 158 13.66 -11.40 -6.74
N ILE A 159 12.89 -11.00 -7.75
CA ILE A 159 11.73 -10.12 -7.60
C ILE A 159 10.54 -10.87 -8.17
N ALA A 160 9.52 -11.07 -7.33
CA ALA A 160 8.23 -11.59 -7.76
C ALA A 160 7.28 -10.40 -7.89
N PHE A 161 6.70 -10.23 -9.07
CA PHE A 161 5.70 -9.21 -9.32
C PHE A 161 4.32 -9.83 -9.28
N ASP A 162 3.38 -9.15 -8.63
CA ASP A 162 1.97 -9.44 -8.84
C ASP A 162 1.57 -9.00 -10.25
N LYS A 163 0.60 -9.67 -10.86
CA LYS A 163 0.15 -9.33 -12.21
C LYS A 163 -0.84 -8.17 -12.13
N THR A 164 -1.96 -8.38 -11.45
CA THR A 164 -3.09 -7.46 -11.47
C THR A 164 -2.80 -6.23 -10.62
N GLY A 165 -2.85 -5.03 -11.21
CA GLY A 165 -2.61 -3.78 -10.47
C GLY A 165 -1.14 -3.43 -10.22
N THR A 166 -0.20 -4.33 -10.52
CA THR A 166 1.25 -4.06 -10.49
C THR A 166 1.85 -4.04 -11.90
N LEU A 167 1.72 -5.14 -12.66
CA LEU A 167 2.14 -5.18 -14.07
C LEU A 167 1.05 -4.70 -15.02
N THR A 168 -0.22 -4.86 -14.62
CA THR A 168 -1.38 -4.39 -15.38
C THR A 168 -2.08 -3.25 -14.64
N THR A 169 -2.85 -2.45 -15.39
CA THR A 169 -3.67 -1.37 -14.82
C THR A 169 -4.86 -1.86 -13.99
N GLY A 170 -5.11 -3.17 -13.95
CA GLY A 170 -6.29 -3.77 -13.31
C GLY A 170 -7.61 -3.51 -14.03
N ILE A 171 -7.59 -2.77 -15.14
CA ILE A 171 -8.78 -2.44 -15.95
C ILE A 171 -8.77 -3.34 -17.19
N PRO A 172 -9.78 -4.20 -17.40
CA PRO A 172 -9.87 -5.01 -18.61
C PRO A 172 -10.18 -4.13 -19.83
N HIS A 173 -9.49 -4.38 -20.94
CA HIS A 173 -9.71 -3.71 -22.22
C HIS A 173 -10.00 -4.77 -23.30
N LEU A 174 -10.96 -4.47 -24.18
CA LEU A 174 -11.24 -5.30 -25.35
C LEU A 174 -10.08 -5.17 -26.35
N THR A 175 -9.36 -6.26 -26.60
CA THR A 175 -8.17 -6.26 -27.46
C THR A 175 -8.41 -6.78 -28.87
N ASP A 176 -9.27 -7.78 -29.02
CA ASP A 176 -9.48 -8.47 -30.29
C ASP A 176 -10.93 -8.95 -30.37
N VAL A 177 -11.51 -8.87 -31.57
CA VAL A 177 -12.84 -9.39 -31.89
C VAL A 177 -12.69 -10.22 -33.15
N ARG A 178 -12.90 -11.53 -33.02
CA ARG A 178 -12.75 -12.48 -34.13
C ARG A 178 -14.13 -13.00 -34.54
N PRO A 179 -14.72 -12.50 -35.64
CA PRO A 179 -15.96 -13.05 -36.16
C PRO A 179 -15.74 -14.50 -36.63
N LEU A 180 -16.77 -15.33 -36.45
CA LEU A 180 -16.76 -16.69 -36.99
C LEU A 180 -16.86 -16.62 -38.53
N PRO A 181 -16.06 -17.38 -39.30
CA PRO A 181 -16.02 -17.28 -40.77
C PRO A 181 -17.35 -17.50 -41.49
N ALA A 182 -18.30 -18.21 -40.86
CA ALA A 182 -19.62 -18.50 -41.42
C ALA A 182 -20.67 -17.43 -41.10
N ALA A 183 -20.35 -16.45 -40.25
CA ALA A 183 -21.23 -15.36 -39.89
C ALA A 183 -20.92 -14.18 -40.81
N ALA A 184 -21.81 -13.87 -41.75
CA ALA A 184 -21.75 -12.65 -42.56
C ALA A 184 -22.18 -11.42 -41.73
N ILE A 185 -21.49 -11.18 -40.61
CA ILE A 185 -21.76 -10.08 -39.70
C ILE A 185 -20.62 -9.08 -39.84
N ASP A 186 -20.96 -7.81 -40.09
CA ASP A 186 -20.00 -6.72 -40.13
C ASP A 186 -19.44 -6.42 -38.73
N ASP A 187 -18.19 -5.96 -38.63
CA ASP A 187 -17.53 -5.70 -37.35
C ASP A 187 -18.35 -4.71 -36.51
N ARG A 188 -18.98 -3.71 -37.14
CA ARG A 188 -19.86 -2.76 -36.46
C ARG A 188 -21.10 -3.41 -35.86
N GLU A 189 -21.72 -4.32 -36.58
CA GLU A 189 -22.89 -5.07 -36.08
C GLU A 189 -22.49 -5.98 -34.92
N LEU A 190 -21.33 -6.62 -35.01
CA LEU A 190 -20.79 -7.46 -33.94
C LEU A 190 -20.48 -6.64 -32.67
N HIS A 191 -19.84 -5.47 -32.82
CA HIS A 191 -19.60 -4.56 -31.70
C HIS A 191 -20.89 -4.03 -31.08
N ALA A 192 -21.89 -3.67 -31.91
CA ALA A 192 -23.18 -3.21 -31.43
C ALA A 192 -23.92 -4.30 -30.65
N LEU A 193 -23.88 -5.55 -31.12
CA LEU A 193 -24.47 -6.70 -30.43
C LEU A 193 -23.73 -7.01 -29.12
N ALA A 194 -22.40 -6.97 -29.12
CA ALA A 194 -21.59 -7.19 -27.92
C ALA A 194 -21.82 -6.08 -26.86
N ALA A 195 -21.91 -4.82 -27.29
CA ALA A 195 -22.23 -3.69 -26.43
C ALA A 195 -23.68 -3.75 -25.90
N ALA A 196 -24.63 -4.19 -26.72
CA ALA A 196 -26.02 -4.40 -26.29
C ALA A 196 -26.15 -5.55 -25.28
N TRP A 197 -25.28 -6.57 -25.38
CA TRP A 197 -25.23 -7.65 -24.41
C TRP A 197 -24.58 -7.22 -23.09
N SER A 198 -23.47 -6.46 -23.15
CA SER A 198 -22.75 -6.00 -21.95
C SER A 198 -23.47 -4.89 -21.17
N THR A 199 -24.35 -4.13 -21.81
CA THR A 199 -25.21 -3.13 -21.15
C THR A 199 -26.44 -3.73 -20.49
N ARG A 200 -26.69 -5.04 -20.67
CA ARG A 200 -27.69 -5.71 -19.84
C ARG A 200 -27.19 -5.70 -18.39
N PRO A 201 -28.01 -5.27 -17.43
CA PRO A 201 -27.68 -5.46 -16.03
C PRO A 201 -27.36 -6.94 -15.80
N SER A 202 -26.32 -7.20 -15.02
CA SER A 202 -25.95 -8.55 -14.60
C SER A 202 -27.12 -9.15 -13.80
N ASN A 203 -27.97 -9.90 -14.53
CA ASN A 203 -29.13 -10.77 -14.22
C ASN A 203 -30.47 -10.33 -14.85
N PRO A 204 -31.24 -11.28 -15.42
CA PRO A 204 -31.74 -12.44 -14.68
C PRO A 204 -31.44 -13.81 -15.31
N SER A 205 -31.02 -14.77 -14.48
CA SER A 205 -31.18 -16.20 -14.71
C SER A 205 -32.62 -16.53 -15.15
N PRO A 206 -32.84 -17.49 -16.07
CA PRO A 206 -34.15 -17.72 -16.67
C PRO A 206 -35.14 -18.25 -15.62
N ALA A 207 -36.08 -17.40 -15.19
CA ALA A 207 -37.33 -17.88 -14.62
C ALA A 207 -38.16 -18.55 -15.73
N PRO A 208 -38.82 -19.69 -15.46
CA PRO A 208 -39.59 -20.40 -16.47
C PRO A 208 -40.76 -19.54 -16.96
N SER A 209 -40.83 -19.39 -18.29
CA SER A 209 -41.94 -18.87 -19.11
C SER A 209 -43.21 -18.44 -18.36
N SER A 210 -43.37 -17.12 -18.18
CA SER A 210 -44.67 -16.49 -17.98
C SER A 210 -45.09 -15.82 -19.30
N PRO A 211 -46.31 -16.04 -19.82
CA PRO A 211 -46.75 -15.39 -21.05
C PRO A 211 -46.94 -13.87 -20.82
N PRO A 212 -46.82 -13.04 -21.87
CA PRO A 212 -46.88 -11.59 -21.76
C PRO A 212 -48.28 -11.13 -21.28
N PRO A 213 -48.37 -10.08 -20.43
CA PRO A 213 -49.65 -9.55 -20.00
C PRO A 213 -50.41 -8.93 -21.17
N THR A 214 -51.63 -9.38 -21.37
CA THR A 214 -52.59 -8.84 -22.33
C THR A 214 -53.07 -7.48 -21.84
N THR A 215 -52.78 -6.41 -22.58
CA THR A 215 -53.29 -5.06 -22.29
C THR A 215 -54.78 -4.98 -22.64
N PRO A 216 -55.69 -4.57 -21.72
CA PRO A 216 -56.97 -4.04 -22.13
C PRO A 216 -56.87 -2.52 -22.24
N ALA A 217 -57.22 -2.01 -23.43
CA ALA A 217 -57.45 -0.61 -23.67
C ALA A 217 -58.69 -0.13 -22.90
N SER A 218 -58.59 0.94 -22.10
CA SER A 218 -59.73 1.87 -21.91
C SER A 218 -59.37 3.22 -21.27
N ARG A 219 -59.68 4.26 -22.05
CA ARG A 219 -60.39 5.50 -21.68
C ARG A 219 -59.67 6.61 -20.89
N SER A 220 -59.73 7.77 -21.54
CA SER A 220 -59.38 9.13 -21.12
C SER A 220 -60.24 9.69 -19.98
N ARG A 221 -59.63 10.47 -19.08
CA ARG A 221 -60.27 11.59 -18.35
C ARG A 221 -59.23 12.65 -17.93
N PRO A 222 -59.62 13.94 -17.84
CA PRO A 222 -58.73 15.12 -17.86
C PRO A 222 -58.26 15.56 -16.46
N PRO A 223 -57.32 16.53 -16.32
CA PRO A 223 -56.70 16.86 -15.04
C PRO A 223 -57.58 17.78 -14.18
N THR A 224 -57.80 17.40 -12.92
CA THR A 224 -58.43 18.25 -11.89
C THR A 224 -57.36 18.85 -10.97
N ARG A 225 -57.48 20.16 -10.70
CA ARG A 225 -56.63 20.96 -9.80
C ARG A 225 -57.19 21.05 -8.37
N SER A 226 -56.26 21.22 -7.41
CA SER A 226 -56.34 21.91 -6.08
C SER A 226 -57.02 21.16 -4.91
N PRO A 227 -56.73 21.45 -3.59
CA PRO A 227 -56.19 22.70 -2.99
C PRO A 227 -55.08 22.54 -1.89
N PRO A 228 -54.63 23.63 -1.21
CA PRO A 228 -53.48 23.66 -0.28
C PRO A 228 -53.82 23.58 1.23
N HIS A 229 -52.78 23.29 2.05
CA HIS A 229 -52.48 23.46 3.51
C HIS A 229 -53.56 23.85 4.54
N PRO A 230 -53.43 23.40 5.82
CA PRO A 230 -52.78 24.21 6.89
C PRO A 230 -52.00 23.40 7.97
N ASP A 231 -50.83 23.88 8.43
CA ASP A 231 -50.51 24.50 9.75
C ASP A 231 -50.20 23.46 10.86
N ALA A 232 -49.40 23.66 11.89
CA ALA A 232 -48.32 24.56 12.28
C ALA A 232 -47.92 24.08 13.70
N ALA A 233 -46.62 24.03 14.05
CA ALA A 233 -46.14 24.23 15.43
C ALA A 233 -44.60 24.17 15.49
N SER A 234 -44.00 25.32 15.78
CA SER A 234 -42.61 25.51 16.25
C SER A 234 -42.63 25.75 17.77
N PRO A 235 -41.51 26.09 18.46
CA PRO A 235 -40.30 25.33 18.81
C PRO A 235 -40.12 25.28 20.37
N PRO A 236 -38.92 25.01 20.95
CA PRO A 236 -38.00 26.13 21.25
C PRO A 236 -36.48 25.83 21.16
N GLU A 237 -35.74 26.93 21.37
CA GLU A 237 -34.31 27.22 21.23
C GLU A 237 -33.31 26.64 22.27
N SER A 238 -32.03 26.88 21.94
CA SER A 238 -30.81 27.01 22.77
C SER A 238 -29.98 25.72 22.90
N THR A 239 -28.65 25.68 22.77
CA THR A 239 -27.61 26.70 22.96
C THR A 239 -26.34 26.35 22.14
N ALA A 240 -25.64 27.40 21.70
CA ALA A 240 -24.40 27.41 20.91
C ALA A 240 -23.12 26.90 21.63
N ALA A 241 -22.07 26.54 20.87
CA ALA A 241 -20.75 27.20 20.92
C ALA A 241 -19.65 26.57 20.02
N ARG A 242 -18.80 27.47 19.49
CA ARG A 242 -17.47 27.34 18.82
C ARG A 242 -17.48 27.15 17.30
N SER A 243 -17.49 28.24 16.52
CA SER A 243 -16.42 29.24 16.22
C SER A 243 -15.38 28.77 15.21
N ARG A 244 -15.61 29.14 13.95
CA ARG A 244 -14.59 29.30 12.91
C ARG A 244 -13.86 30.63 13.17
N SER A 245 -12.54 30.64 13.01
CA SER A 245 -11.74 31.85 12.87
C SER A 245 -10.80 31.67 11.68
N ALA A 246 -10.60 32.74 10.93
CA ALA A 246 -10.02 32.83 9.61
C ALA A 246 -8.67 33.60 9.64
N ALA A 247 -7.73 33.17 8.77
CA ALA A 247 -6.69 33.96 8.06
C ALA A 247 -5.63 34.72 8.92
N PRO A 248 -4.47 35.23 8.38
CA PRO A 248 -4.14 35.51 6.97
C PRO A 248 -2.69 35.14 6.50
N PRO A 249 -2.34 35.41 5.22
CA PRO A 249 -1.00 35.21 4.65
C PRO A 249 -0.13 36.49 4.77
N ILE A 250 1.20 36.34 4.78
CA ILE A 250 2.15 37.46 4.66
C ILE A 250 3.20 37.15 3.59
N CYS A 251 3.47 38.17 2.77
CA CYS A 251 4.32 38.23 1.59
C CYS A 251 5.66 38.92 1.90
N GLN A 252 6.72 38.52 1.18
CA GLN A 252 7.94 39.27 0.75
C GLN A 252 8.97 39.68 1.84
N ALA A 253 10.29 39.82 1.60
CA ALA A 253 11.20 39.95 0.45
C ALA A 253 12.61 39.42 0.87
N GLY A 254 13.69 39.27 0.09
CA GLY A 254 14.09 39.62 -1.27
C GLY A 254 15.44 38.92 -1.60
N ALA A 255 15.61 38.44 -2.82
CA ALA A 255 16.54 38.96 -3.84
C ALA A 255 18.05 38.70 -3.60
N THR A 256 18.63 37.82 -4.43
CA THR A 256 19.87 38.07 -5.21
C THR A 256 20.09 36.95 -6.25
N THR A 257 20.06 37.32 -7.52
CA THR A 257 20.69 36.62 -8.66
C THR A 257 21.75 37.59 -9.20
N PRO A 258 22.88 37.13 -9.79
CA PRO A 258 22.92 36.54 -11.13
C PRO A 258 23.93 35.35 -11.21
N SER A 259 24.12 34.54 -12.24
CA SER A 259 24.25 34.82 -13.68
C SER A 259 24.33 33.50 -14.49
N ALA A 260 23.92 33.59 -15.75
CA ALA A 260 24.48 32.97 -16.96
C ALA A 260 24.98 31.49 -16.95
N ARG A 261 24.31 30.65 -17.76
CA ARG A 261 24.95 29.52 -18.47
C ARG A 261 25.93 30.06 -19.52
N PRO A 262 26.95 29.26 -19.91
CA PRO A 262 26.84 28.61 -21.21
C PRO A 262 27.36 27.16 -21.26
N SER A 263 26.99 26.52 -22.37
CA SER A 263 27.22 25.17 -22.87
C SER A 263 28.68 24.69 -22.94
N LYS A 264 28.92 23.40 -22.64
CA LYS A 264 29.92 22.50 -23.27
C LYS A 264 29.35 21.07 -23.22
N SER A 265 28.84 20.54 -24.34
CA SER A 265 29.55 19.67 -25.29
C SER A 265 30.18 18.42 -24.65
N TRP A 266 29.49 17.28 -24.74
CA TRP A 266 30.18 15.98 -24.83
C TRP A 266 29.56 15.16 -25.95
N LYS A 267 30.20 15.27 -27.11
CA LYS A 267 29.99 14.39 -28.26
C LYS A 267 30.58 13.01 -27.91
N ARG A 268 29.83 11.99 -28.33
CA ARG A 268 30.24 10.62 -28.70
C ARG A 268 31.76 10.36 -28.73
N SER A 269 32.15 9.22 -28.16
CA SER A 269 33.06 8.31 -28.85
C SER A 269 32.69 6.85 -28.56
N VAL A 270 32.35 6.16 -29.64
CA VAL A 270 32.35 4.71 -29.83
C VAL A 270 33.80 4.26 -29.97
N ALA A 271 34.17 3.12 -29.37
CA ALA A 271 35.11 2.10 -29.87
C ALA A 271 35.85 1.37 -28.71
N ARG A 272 35.37 0.20 -28.30
CA ARG A 272 35.96 -1.13 -28.54
C ARG A 272 35.09 -2.19 -27.88
#